data_AF-A0A2V9WB83-F1
#
_entry.id   AF-A0A2V9WB83-F1
#
_cell.length_a   1.000
_cell.length_b   1.000
_cell.length_c   1.000
_cell.angle_alpha   90.00
_cell.angle_beta   90.00
_cell.angle_gamma   90.00
#
_symmetry.space_group_name_H-M   'P 1'
#
loop_
_entity.id
_entity.type
_entity.pdbx_description
1 polymer ?
#
loop_
_entity_poly.entity_id
_entity_poly.type
_entity_poly.pdbx_seq_one_letter_code
_entity_poly.pdbx_strand_id
1 'polypeptide(L)' 'VTKAAKTETGLVVQVPPFINEGEKIKVDTSEGAYLSRA' A
#
# COMPACT_ATOMS: atom_id res chain seq x y z
N VAL A 1 12.39 -6.83 -0.92
CA VAL A 1 12.43 -5.47 -1.50
C VAL A 1 11.00 -4.99 -1.64
N THR A 2 10.56 -4.03 -0.83
CA THR A 2 9.23 -3.43 -0.91
C THR A 2 9.27 -2.22 -1.84
N LYS A 3 8.13 -1.91 -2.48
CA LYS A 3 7.96 -0.71 -3.30
C LYS A 3 7.16 0.31 -2.49
N ALA A 4 7.56 1.57 -2.52
CA ALA A 4 6.72 2.64 -1.99
C ALA A 4 5.53 2.87 -2.92
N ALA A 5 4.30 2.71 -2.41
CA ALA A 5 3.09 3.09 -3.11
C ALA A 5 2.44 4.28 -2.40
N LYS A 6 1.94 5.22 -3.19
CA LYS A 6 1.18 6.36 -2.69
C LYS A 6 -0.31 6.01 -2.77
N THR A 7 -1.00 6.05 -1.64
CA THR A 7 -2.46 5.85 -1.60
C THR A 7 -3.18 7.08 -2.16
N GLU A 8 -4.45 6.95 -2.50
CA GLU A 8 -5.29 8.09 -2.95
C GLU A 8 -5.38 9.20 -1.90
N THR A 9 -5.21 8.87 -0.63
CA THR A 9 -5.14 9.82 0.49
C THR A 9 -3.81 10.56 0.59
N GLY A 10 -2.80 10.17 -0.21
CA GLY A 10 -1.45 10.75 -0.19
C GLY A 10 -0.47 10.09 0.78
N LEU A 11 -0.90 9.04 1.51
CA LEU A 11 -0.05 8.27 2.41
C LEU A 11 0.93 7.40 1.60
N VAL A 12 2.21 7.41 1.97
CA VAL A 12 3.22 6.55 1.31
C VAL A 12 3.42 5.31 2.16
N VAL A 13 3.10 4.15 1.59
CA VAL A 13 3.15 2.85 2.28
C VAL A 13 4.05 1.88 1.54
N GLN A 14 4.71 0.99 2.28
CA GLN A 14 5.56 -0.04 1.70
C GLN A 14 4.69 -1.23 1.26
N VAL A 15 4.54 -1.41 -0.04
CA VAL A 15 3.78 -2.51 -0.63
C VAL A 15 4.71 -3.55 -1.25
N PRO A 16 4.27 -4.82 -1.33
CA PRO A 16 4.99 -5.82 -2.10
C PRO A 16 5.10 -5.45 -3.59
N PRO A 17 6.17 -5.88 -4.29
CA PRO A 17 6.43 -5.49 -5.68
C PRO A 17 5.43 -6.07 -6.70
N PHE A 18 4.52 -6.94 -6.29
CA PHE A 18 3.46 -7.53 -7.13
C PHE A 18 2.16 -6.70 -7.15
N ILE A 19 2.05 -5.64 -6.34
CA ILE A 19 0.87 -4.77 -6.32
C ILE A 19 0.93 -3.80 -7.49
N ASN A 20 -0.15 -3.73 -8.27
CA ASN A 20 -0.30 -2.84 -9.42
C ASN A 20 -1.21 -1.65 -9.09
N GLU A 21 -1.07 -0.57 -9.87
CA GLU A 21 -1.94 0.61 -9.75
C GLU A 21 -3.38 0.23 -10.13
N GLY A 22 -4.35 0.59 -9.26
CA GLY A 22 -5.76 0.23 -9.41
C GLY A 22 -6.23 -0.99 -8.59
N GLU A 23 -5.31 -1.76 -7.99
CA GLU A 23 -5.66 -2.82 -7.03
C GLU A 23 -6.10 -2.24 -5.68
N LYS A 24 -7.11 -2.86 -5.06
CA LYS A 24 -7.55 -2.49 -3.72
C LYS A 24 -6.72 -3.22 -2.68
N ILE A 25 -5.97 -2.45 -1.90
CA ILE A 25 -5.17 -2.94 -0.79
C ILE A 25 -5.71 -2.40 0.53
N LYS A 26 -5.71 -3.24 1.56
CA LYS A 26 -5.88 -2.80 2.94
C LYS A 26 -4.52 -2.35 3.47
N VAL A 27 -4.50 -1.13 3.96
CA VAL A 27 -3.34 -0.50 4.59
C VAL A 27 -3.75 0.00 5.96
N ASP A 28 -2.85 -0.10 6.92
CA ASP A 28 -2.97 0.54 8.22
C ASP A 28 -2.57 2.01 8.06
N THR A 29 -3.50 2.93 8.30
CA THR A 29 -3.26 4.37 8.19
C THR A 29 -2.56 4.97 9.40
N SER A 30 -2.50 4.24 10.52
CA SER A 30 -1.79 4.69 11.73
C SER A 30 -0.30 4.42 11.62
N GLU A 31 0.06 3.24 11.10
CA GLU A 31 1.46 2.82 10.91
C GLU A 31 1.97 3.03 9.47
N GLY A 32 1.09 3.30 8.51
CA GLY A 32 1.44 3.37 7.09
C GLY A 32 1.88 2.01 6.53
N ALA A 33 1.41 0.92 7.13
CA ALA A 33 1.82 -0.44 6.81
C ALA A 33 0.81 -1.11 5.88
N TYR A 34 1.29 -1.88 4.91
CA TYR A 34 0.42 -2.75 4.12
C TYR A 34 -0.07 -3.92 4.98
N LEU A 35 -1.39 -4.14 5.05
CA LEU A 35 -1.99 -5.23 5.81
C LEU A 35 -2.28 -6.44 4.92
N SER A 36 -3.05 -6.26 3.85
CA SER A 36 -3.54 -7.36 3.00
C SER A 36 -4.07 -6.85 1.66
N ARG A 37 -4.12 -7.73 0.65
CA ARG A 37 -4.91 -7.48 -0.56
C ARG A 37 -6.36 -7.89 -0.31
N ALA A 38 -7.31 -7.11 -0.82
CA ALA A 38 -8.73 -7.48 -0.82
C ALA A 38 -9.06 -8.36 -2.02
#